data_AF-A0A1A8FJ44-F1
#
_entry.id   AF-A0A1A8FJ44-F1
#
_cell.length_a   1.000
_cell.length_b   1.000
_cell.length_c   1.000
_cell.angle_alpha   90.00
_cell.angle_beta   90.00
_cell.angle_gamma   90.00
#
_symmetry.space_group_name_H-M   'P 1'
#
loop_
_entity.id
_entity.type
_entity.pdbx_description
1 polymer ?
#
loop_
_entity_poly.entity_id
_entity_poly.type
_entity_poly.pdbx_seq_one_letter_code
_entity_poly.pdbx_strand_id
1 'polypeptide(L)'
;MSITNTPTSNDACLSIVHSLMCHRQGGESESFAKRAIESLVKKLKEKKDELDSLITAITTNGAHPSKCVTIQRTLDGRLQVAGRKGFPHVVYARLWRWPDLHKNELKHVKYCQYAFDLKCDSVCVNPYHYERVVSPGIDLSTLTLSNSGPLIVKDEFDYDNPQSHSSSENHLQTIQHPPSRPVPQEQFSNPPLLPPSEGSSSASSSAFSAISAGPSNPTPNWSRNSSFPPAVPQHQNGHLQHHPPMPHTGHYWPVTNEIAFQPPISNHPAPEYWCSIAYFEMDVQVGETFKVPSTCPVVTVDGYVDPSGGDRFCLGQLSNVHRTENIERARLHIGKGVQLECKGEGDVWVRCLSDHAVFVQSYYLDREAGRAPGDAVHKIYPSAYIKVFDLRQCHRQMQQQAATAQAAAAAQAAAVAGNIPGPGSVGGIAPAISLSAAAGIGVDDLRRLCILRMSFVKGWGPDYPRQSIKETPCWIEIHLHRALQLLDEVLHTMPIADPQPLD
;
A
#
# COMPACT_ATOMS: atom_id res chain seq x y z
N MET A 1 -14.49 -29.11 -22.27
CA MET A 1 -14.18 -29.86 -21.03
C MET A 1 -15.32 -29.65 -20.04
N SER A 2 -15.32 -30.33 -18.90
CA SER A 2 -16.47 -30.54 -18.01
C SER A 2 -17.33 -29.30 -17.70
N ILE A 3 -18.65 -29.49 -17.72
CA ILE A 3 -19.60 -28.57 -17.10
C ILE A 3 -19.33 -28.60 -15.59
N THR A 4 -18.80 -27.52 -15.03
CA THR A 4 -18.70 -27.36 -13.58
C THR A 4 -20.05 -26.87 -13.06
N ASN A 5 -20.89 -27.81 -12.60
CA ASN A 5 -22.09 -27.46 -11.85
C ASN A 5 -21.73 -26.51 -10.71
N THR A 6 -22.46 -25.40 -10.59
CA THR A 6 -22.40 -24.53 -9.40
C THR A 6 -22.76 -25.39 -8.18
N PRO A 7 -21.89 -25.50 -7.16
CA PRO A 7 -22.18 -26.36 -6.01
C PRO A 7 -23.36 -25.82 -5.20
N THR A 8 -23.98 -26.72 -4.47
CA THR A 8 -25.18 -26.48 -3.64
C THR A 8 -24.93 -26.91 -2.20
N SER A 9 -25.81 -26.54 -1.29
CA SER A 9 -25.82 -26.98 0.11
C SER A 9 -26.04 -28.50 0.30
N ASN A 10 -26.31 -29.24 -0.79
CA ASN A 10 -26.40 -30.70 -0.79
C ASN A 10 -25.07 -31.38 -1.13
N ASP A 11 -24.09 -30.65 -1.66
CA ASP A 11 -22.78 -31.21 -2.02
C ASP A 11 -21.92 -31.50 -0.78
N ALA A 12 -20.94 -32.39 -0.95
CA ALA A 12 -19.97 -32.68 0.11
C ALA A 12 -19.25 -31.40 0.54
N CYS A 13 -19.11 -31.19 1.86
CA CYS A 13 -18.53 -29.94 2.40
C CYS A 13 -17.13 -29.65 1.86
N LEU A 14 -16.35 -30.68 1.48
CA LEU A 14 -15.04 -30.53 0.84
C LEU A 14 -15.14 -29.91 -0.56
N SER A 15 -16.15 -30.27 -1.36
CA SER A 15 -16.41 -29.68 -2.68
C SER A 15 -16.82 -28.22 -2.56
N ILE A 16 -17.68 -27.89 -1.58
CA ILE A 16 -18.10 -26.52 -1.28
C ILE A 16 -16.89 -25.68 -0.83
N VAL A 17 -16.06 -26.19 0.08
CA VAL A 17 -14.81 -25.54 0.51
C VAL A 17 -13.87 -25.32 -0.67
N HIS A 18 -13.70 -26.32 -1.55
CA HIS A 18 -12.83 -26.21 -2.73
C HIS A 18 -13.32 -25.11 -3.68
N SER A 19 -14.62 -25.08 -4.01
CA SER A 19 -15.19 -24.01 -4.85
C SER A 19 -15.02 -22.63 -4.22
N LEU A 20 -15.38 -22.46 -2.94
CA LEU A 20 -15.25 -21.19 -2.23
C LEU A 20 -13.78 -20.71 -2.09
N MET A 21 -12.81 -21.63 -2.11
CA MET A 21 -11.37 -21.31 -2.14
C MET A 21 -10.91 -20.77 -3.50
N CYS A 22 -11.56 -21.12 -4.61
CA CYS A 22 -11.21 -20.59 -5.95
C CYS A 22 -11.53 -19.10 -6.11
N HIS A 23 -12.46 -18.56 -5.32
CA HIS A 23 -12.89 -17.15 -5.38
C HIS A 23 -12.16 -16.24 -4.35
N ARG A 24 -11.06 -16.70 -3.74
CA ARG A 24 -10.31 -15.90 -2.75
C ARG A 24 -9.47 -14.81 -3.41
N GLN A 25 -9.46 -13.59 -2.85
CA GLN A 25 -8.75 -12.43 -3.42
C GLN A 25 -7.26 -12.32 -3.01
N GLY A 26 -6.75 -13.30 -2.27
CA GLY A 26 -5.39 -13.25 -1.70
C GLY A 26 -5.35 -12.55 -0.33
N GLY A 27 -4.24 -11.88 -0.02
CA GLY A 27 -3.98 -11.17 1.24
C GLY A 27 -3.73 -12.07 2.46
N GLU A 28 -4.57 -13.07 2.68
CA GLU A 28 -4.45 -14.05 3.77
C GLU A 28 -3.83 -15.37 3.29
N SER A 29 -3.11 -16.08 4.17
CA SER A 29 -2.43 -17.33 3.79
C SER A 29 -3.42 -18.45 3.45
N GLU A 30 -3.04 -19.33 2.52
CA GLU A 30 -3.94 -20.40 2.04
C GLU A 30 -4.38 -21.35 3.17
N SER A 31 -3.46 -21.68 4.10
CA SER A 31 -3.74 -22.51 5.27
C SER A 31 -4.66 -21.83 6.30
N PHE A 32 -4.70 -20.49 6.35
CA PHE A 32 -5.67 -19.74 7.12
C PHE A 32 -7.03 -19.67 6.39
N ALA A 33 -7.02 -19.30 5.10
CA ALA A 33 -8.22 -19.18 4.29
C ALA A 33 -9.03 -20.49 4.22
N LYS A 34 -8.35 -21.61 3.98
CA LYS A 34 -8.96 -22.95 3.98
C LYS A 34 -9.62 -23.26 5.32
N ARG A 35 -8.93 -23.04 6.44
CA ARG A 35 -9.49 -23.26 7.80
C ARG A 35 -10.65 -22.32 8.13
N ALA A 36 -10.65 -21.09 7.61
CA ALA A 36 -11.76 -20.15 7.78
C ALA A 36 -13.00 -20.64 7.04
N ILE A 37 -12.86 -21.05 5.77
CA ILE A 37 -13.96 -21.56 4.94
C ILE A 37 -14.47 -22.90 5.48
N GLU A 38 -13.59 -23.83 5.87
CA GLU A 38 -13.96 -25.09 6.54
C GLU A 38 -14.77 -24.84 7.82
N SER A 39 -14.38 -23.84 8.62
CA SER A 39 -15.12 -23.44 9.83
C SER A 39 -16.50 -22.85 9.50
N LEU A 40 -16.60 -22.03 8.44
CA LEU A 40 -17.86 -21.42 8.03
C LEU A 40 -18.83 -22.44 7.44
N VAL A 41 -18.40 -23.25 6.48
CA VAL A 41 -19.23 -24.31 5.85
C VAL A 41 -19.70 -25.31 6.92
N LYS A 42 -18.85 -25.66 7.89
CA LYS A 42 -19.26 -26.50 9.03
C LYS A 42 -20.32 -25.85 9.93
N LYS A 43 -20.28 -24.52 10.12
CA LYS A 43 -21.29 -23.78 10.91
C LYS A 43 -22.61 -23.58 10.15
N LEU A 44 -22.57 -23.51 8.82
CA LEU A 44 -23.74 -23.32 7.97
C LEU A 44 -24.39 -24.62 7.48
N LYS A 45 -23.82 -25.79 7.79
CA LYS A 45 -24.30 -27.10 7.32
C LYS A 45 -25.78 -27.37 7.65
N GLU A 46 -26.21 -26.97 8.85
CA GLU A 46 -27.61 -27.11 9.31
C GLU A 46 -28.52 -25.97 8.79
N LYS A 47 -27.98 -25.04 8.00
CA LYS A 47 -28.65 -23.85 7.45
C LYS A 47 -28.52 -23.78 5.93
N LYS A 48 -29.10 -24.76 5.23
CA LYS A 48 -28.97 -24.91 3.77
C LYS A 48 -29.24 -23.62 2.98
N ASP A 49 -30.35 -22.92 3.24
CA ASP A 49 -30.68 -21.61 2.65
C ASP A 49 -29.56 -20.55 2.77
N GLU A 50 -28.90 -20.47 3.92
CA GLU A 50 -27.79 -19.52 4.12
C GLU A 50 -26.53 -19.99 3.41
N LEU A 51 -26.30 -21.32 3.33
CA LEU A 51 -25.16 -21.89 2.63
C LEU A 51 -25.29 -21.74 1.09
N ASP A 52 -26.47 -21.97 0.52
CA ASP A 52 -26.75 -21.71 -0.89
C ASP A 52 -26.69 -20.21 -1.22
N SER A 53 -27.17 -19.35 -0.29
CA SER A 53 -27.02 -17.89 -0.41
C SER A 53 -25.55 -17.46 -0.39
N LEU A 54 -24.72 -18.07 0.45
CA LEU A 54 -23.28 -17.82 0.47
C LEU A 54 -22.62 -18.28 -0.83
N ILE A 55 -22.86 -19.52 -1.27
CA ILE A 55 -22.25 -20.04 -2.49
C ILE A 55 -22.63 -19.16 -3.67
N THR A 56 -23.91 -18.83 -3.83
CA THR A 56 -24.39 -17.93 -4.89
C THR A 56 -23.73 -16.56 -4.83
N ALA A 57 -23.65 -15.94 -3.65
CA ALA A 57 -23.04 -14.62 -3.49
C ALA A 57 -21.55 -14.62 -3.85
N ILE A 58 -20.80 -15.66 -3.48
CA ILE A 58 -19.37 -15.77 -3.80
C ILE A 58 -19.14 -16.13 -5.27
N THR A 59 -19.83 -17.13 -5.82
CA THR A 59 -19.58 -17.59 -7.20
C THR A 59 -20.02 -16.59 -8.27
N THR A 60 -21.05 -15.78 -7.99
CA THR A 60 -21.53 -14.70 -8.87
C THR A 60 -20.88 -13.34 -8.61
N ASN A 61 -19.89 -13.26 -7.70
CA ASN A 61 -19.28 -12.00 -7.22
C ASN A 61 -20.32 -10.94 -6.78
N GLY A 62 -21.45 -11.37 -6.21
CA GLY A 62 -22.52 -10.50 -5.73
C GLY A 62 -23.44 -9.92 -6.81
N ALA A 63 -23.42 -10.44 -8.04
CA ALA A 63 -24.26 -9.94 -9.16
C ALA A 63 -25.78 -10.02 -8.88
N HIS A 64 -26.22 -10.79 -7.89
CA HIS A 64 -27.62 -10.90 -7.48
C HIS A 64 -27.79 -10.68 -5.95
N PRO A 65 -28.85 -9.99 -5.50
CA PRO A 65 -29.18 -9.88 -4.08
C PRO A 65 -29.35 -11.25 -3.42
N SER A 66 -28.66 -11.46 -2.30
CA SER A 66 -28.60 -12.73 -1.56
C SER A 66 -29.09 -12.55 -0.11
N LYS A 67 -29.55 -13.62 0.54
CA LYS A 67 -29.98 -13.58 1.95
C LYS A 67 -28.79 -13.29 2.88
N CYS A 68 -29.09 -12.91 4.13
CA CYS A 68 -28.08 -12.83 5.18
C CYS A 68 -27.49 -14.23 5.43
N VAL A 69 -26.17 -14.31 5.58
CA VAL A 69 -25.44 -15.55 5.91
C VAL A 69 -24.89 -15.36 7.31
N THR A 70 -25.36 -16.10 8.31
CA THR A 70 -25.25 -15.69 9.72
C THR A 70 -24.60 -16.73 10.63
N ILE A 71 -23.65 -16.27 11.45
CA ILE A 71 -23.01 -17.09 12.50
C ILE A 71 -23.29 -16.49 13.89
N GLN A 72 -23.31 -17.34 14.92
CA GLN A 72 -23.45 -16.92 16.31
C GLN A 72 -22.36 -15.91 16.71
N ARG A 73 -22.77 -14.81 17.36
CA ARG A 73 -21.87 -13.83 17.98
C ARG A 73 -21.19 -14.44 19.21
N THR A 74 -19.89 -14.23 19.34
CA THR A 74 -19.12 -14.54 20.56
C THR A 74 -19.22 -13.39 21.57
N LEU A 75 -19.04 -13.66 22.86
CA LEU A 75 -19.10 -12.65 23.93
C LEU A 75 -18.14 -11.47 23.71
N ASP A 76 -16.98 -11.70 23.07
CA ASP A 76 -16.01 -10.65 22.73
C ASP A 76 -16.15 -10.11 21.30
N GLY A 77 -17.21 -10.50 20.58
CA GLY A 77 -17.50 -10.11 19.19
C GLY A 77 -16.52 -10.63 18.14
N ARG A 78 -15.49 -11.39 18.52
CA ARG A 78 -14.41 -11.84 17.62
C ARG A 78 -14.51 -13.33 17.30
N LEU A 79 -14.39 -13.64 16.02
CA LEU A 79 -14.13 -14.98 15.53
C LEU A 79 -12.65 -15.33 15.77
N GLN A 80 -12.35 -16.57 16.14
CA GLN A 80 -11.00 -17.10 16.17
C GLN A 80 -10.84 -18.21 15.11
N VAL A 81 -9.81 -18.10 14.27
CA VAL A 81 -9.43 -19.09 13.26
C VAL A 81 -7.92 -19.30 13.31
N ALA A 82 -7.48 -20.56 13.41
CA ALA A 82 -6.06 -20.93 13.41
C ALA A 82 -5.18 -20.08 14.38
N GLY A 83 -5.69 -19.80 15.58
CA GLY A 83 -5.04 -18.98 16.60
C GLY A 83 -5.34 -17.48 16.52
N ARG A 84 -5.48 -16.90 15.33
CA ARG A 84 -5.76 -15.46 15.13
C ARG A 84 -7.21 -15.11 15.47
N LYS A 85 -7.42 -13.97 16.14
CA LYS A 85 -8.74 -13.37 16.42
C LYS A 85 -9.02 -12.19 15.48
N GLY A 86 -10.25 -12.05 15.00
CA GLY A 86 -10.70 -10.93 14.18
C GLY A 86 -12.23 -10.81 14.17
N PHE A 87 -12.78 -9.70 13.67
CA PHE A 87 -14.24 -9.54 13.57
C PHE A 87 -14.80 -10.40 12.43
N PRO A 88 -15.92 -11.13 12.62
CA PRO A 88 -16.41 -12.10 11.63
C PRO A 88 -16.59 -11.52 10.22
N HIS A 89 -17.32 -10.41 10.12
CA HIS A 89 -17.61 -9.74 8.86
C HIS A 89 -16.33 -9.28 8.12
N VAL A 90 -15.38 -8.67 8.85
CA VAL A 90 -14.06 -8.25 8.29
C VAL A 90 -13.25 -9.45 7.78
N VAL A 91 -13.21 -10.57 8.51
CA VAL A 91 -12.45 -11.77 8.12
C VAL A 91 -12.93 -12.34 6.78
N TYR A 92 -14.24 -12.44 6.59
CA TYR A 92 -14.80 -13.00 5.35
C TYR A 92 -14.88 -11.98 4.20
N ALA A 93 -15.10 -10.69 4.49
CA ALA A 93 -14.98 -9.62 3.50
C ALA A 93 -13.55 -9.48 2.96
N ARG A 94 -12.53 -9.66 3.81
CA ARG A 94 -11.13 -9.68 3.37
C ARG A 94 -10.82 -10.86 2.46
N LEU A 95 -11.36 -12.04 2.79
CA LEU A 95 -11.09 -13.28 2.06
C LEU A 95 -11.64 -13.25 0.62
N TRP A 96 -12.83 -12.70 0.42
CA TRP A 96 -13.55 -12.74 -0.87
C TRP A 96 -13.70 -11.42 -1.64
N ARG A 97 -13.42 -10.25 -1.04
CA ARG A 97 -13.56 -8.95 -1.74
C ARG A 97 -12.35 -8.02 -1.60
N TRP A 98 -11.87 -7.78 -0.39
CA TRP A 98 -10.91 -6.69 -0.12
C TRP A 98 -9.70 -7.19 0.69
N PRO A 99 -8.66 -7.76 0.07
CA PRO A 99 -7.56 -8.44 0.77
C PRO A 99 -6.75 -7.54 1.72
N ASP A 100 -6.85 -6.22 1.55
CA ASP A 100 -6.18 -5.18 2.33
C ASP A 100 -7.06 -4.57 3.46
N LEU A 101 -8.35 -4.90 3.51
CA LEU A 101 -9.39 -4.28 4.35
C LEU A 101 -9.03 -4.14 5.83
N HIS A 102 -9.22 -2.94 6.39
CA HIS A 102 -9.06 -2.67 7.82
C HIS A 102 -10.40 -2.77 8.61
N LYS A 103 -10.29 -2.94 9.94
CA LYS A 103 -11.42 -3.25 10.85
C LYS A 103 -12.56 -2.21 10.90
N ASN A 104 -12.33 -0.97 10.48
CA ASN A 104 -13.29 0.14 10.56
C ASN A 104 -13.80 0.57 9.16
N GLU A 105 -13.43 -0.15 8.10
CA GLU A 105 -13.69 0.24 6.71
C GLU A 105 -14.94 -0.44 6.11
N LEU A 106 -15.81 -1.04 6.93
CA LEU A 106 -17.05 -1.64 6.48
C LEU A 106 -18.26 -0.90 7.05
N LYS A 107 -19.24 -0.65 6.19
CA LYS A 107 -20.60 -0.24 6.57
C LYS A 107 -21.59 -1.23 5.97
N HIS A 108 -22.64 -1.59 6.68
CA HIS A 108 -23.62 -2.54 6.19
C HIS A 108 -24.66 -1.90 5.26
N VAL A 109 -25.13 -2.67 4.28
CA VAL A 109 -26.22 -2.26 3.38
C VAL A 109 -27.55 -2.22 4.13
N LYS A 110 -28.47 -1.31 3.73
CA LYS A 110 -29.75 -1.06 4.43
C LYS A 110 -30.65 -2.30 4.60
N TYR A 111 -30.49 -3.32 3.77
CA TYR A 111 -31.27 -4.57 3.81
C TYR A 111 -30.61 -5.70 4.62
N CYS A 112 -29.43 -5.48 5.21
CA CYS A 112 -28.77 -6.49 6.05
C CYS A 112 -29.34 -6.51 7.48
N GLN A 113 -30.22 -7.48 7.75
CA GLN A 113 -30.94 -7.61 9.03
C GLN A 113 -30.05 -8.03 10.22
N TYR A 114 -28.87 -8.60 9.96
CA TYR A 114 -27.97 -9.16 10.98
C TYR A 114 -26.57 -8.54 10.93
N ALA A 115 -26.44 -7.32 10.43
CA ALA A 115 -25.16 -6.63 10.32
C ALA A 115 -24.43 -6.52 11.68
N PHE A 116 -23.10 -6.54 11.65
CA PHE A 116 -22.28 -6.58 12.87
C PHE A 116 -22.60 -5.44 13.86
N ASP A 117 -22.87 -4.24 13.34
CA ASP A 117 -23.11 -3.01 14.10
C ASP A 117 -24.47 -3.01 14.84
N LEU A 118 -25.43 -3.81 14.36
CA LEU A 118 -26.76 -3.96 14.96
C LEU A 118 -26.74 -4.77 16.27
N LYS A 119 -25.57 -5.31 16.66
CA LYS A 119 -25.30 -6.02 17.93
C LYS A 119 -26.15 -7.28 18.20
N CYS A 120 -26.97 -7.74 17.24
CA CYS A 120 -27.77 -8.96 17.32
C CYS A 120 -26.94 -10.22 17.66
N ASP A 121 -27.58 -11.23 18.27
CA ASP A 121 -26.95 -12.51 18.66
C ASP A 121 -26.34 -13.30 17.49
N SER A 122 -26.79 -13.04 16.27
CA SER A 122 -26.19 -13.54 15.03
C SER A 122 -25.59 -12.40 14.21
N VAL A 123 -24.46 -12.68 13.56
CA VAL A 123 -23.68 -11.75 12.75
C VAL A 123 -23.70 -12.21 11.29
N CYS A 124 -24.11 -11.33 10.38
CA CYS A 124 -24.00 -11.54 8.95
C CYS A 124 -22.52 -11.48 8.52
N VAL A 125 -22.10 -12.51 7.78
CA VAL A 125 -20.75 -12.68 7.21
C VAL A 125 -20.76 -12.75 5.68
N ASN A 126 -21.91 -12.53 5.04
CA ASN A 126 -22.00 -12.34 3.59
C ASN A 126 -21.20 -11.08 3.20
N PRO A 127 -20.11 -11.19 2.43
CA PRO A 127 -19.24 -10.04 2.16
C PRO A 127 -19.88 -9.02 1.22
N TYR A 128 -20.98 -9.37 0.55
CA TYR A 128 -21.78 -8.46 -0.30
C TYR A 128 -22.89 -7.73 0.47
N HIS A 129 -23.05 -8.00 1.77
CA HIS A 129 -23.93 -7.24 2.68
C HIS A 129 -23.22 -6.05 3.33
N TYR A 130 -21.98 -5.79 2.94
CA TYR A 130 -21.19 -4.65 3.39
C TYR A 130 -20.61 -3.89 2.19
N GLU A 131 -20.53 -2.58 2.34
CA GLU A 131 -19.86 -1.63 1.45
C GLU A 131 -18.55 -1.20 2.11
N ARG A 132 -17.48 -1.01 1.33
CA ARG A 132 -16.24 -0.46 1.86
C ARG A 132 -16.38 1.05 1.98
N VAL A 133 -16.09 1.58 3.16
CA VAL A 133 -16.11 3.02 3.46
C VAL A 133 -14.72 3.49 3.88
N VAL A 134 -14.38 4.72 3.50
CA VAL A 134 -13.19 5.39 4.02
C VAL A 134 -13.41 5.64 5.53
N SER A 135 -12.39 5.36 6.35
CA SER A 135 -12.48 5.61 7.79
C SER A 135 -12.68 7.12 8.07
N PRO A 136 -13.57 7.55 8.98
CA PRO A 136 -13.88 8.97 9.23
C PRO A 136 -12.76 9.88 9.77
N GLY A 137 -11.49 9.46 9.70
CA GLY A 137 -10.31 10.28 10.00
C GLY A 137 -9.84 11.15 8.82
N ILE A 138 -10.49 11.06 7.67
CA ILE A 138 -10.34 12.02 6.57
C ILE A 138 -11.61 12.87 6.56
N ASP A 139 -11.49 14.11 7.03
CA ASP A 139 -12.61 15.05 7.04
C ASP A 139 -12.91 15.53 5.61
N LEU A 140 -14.08 15.15 5.11
CA LEU A 140 -14.56 15.47 3.76
C LEU A 140 -15.42 16.75 3.73
N SER A 141 -15.60 17.44 4.88
CA SER A 141 -16.40 18.67 4.95
C SER A 141 -15.80 19.85 4.20
N THR A 142 -14.49 19.85 3.92
CA THR A 142 -13.80 20.88 3.13
C THR A 142 -14.01 20.78 1.62
N LEU A 143 -14.82 19.84 1.13
CA LEU A 143 -15.21 19.72 -0.28
C LEU A 143 -16.67 20.12 -0.57
N THR A 144 -17.34 20.86 0.33
CA THR A 144 -18.65 21.45 0.03
C THR A 144 -18.53 22.63 -0.94
N LEU A 145 -18.64 22.29 -2.23
CA LEU A 145 -18.76 23.15 -3.41
C LEU A 145 -19.26 24.58 -3.13
N SER A 146 -18.41 25.58 -3.36
CA SER A 146 -18.76 27.00 -3.28
C SER A 146 -19.60 27.44 -4.50
N ASN A 147 -20.87 27.01 -4.56
CA ASN A 147 -21.77 27.37 -5.66
C ASN A 147 -22.21 28.84 -5.57
N SER A 148 -22.01 29.60 -6.64
CA SER A 148 -22.23 31.05 -6.68
C SER A 148 -23.68 31.43 -7.03
N GLY A 149 -24.17 32.53 -6.46
CA GLY A 149 -25.45 33.15 -6.83
C GLY A 149 -26.27 33.64 -5.63
N PRO A 150 -26.42 34.96 -5.41
CA PRO A 150 -27.25 35.51 -4.34
C PRO A 150 -28.71 35.69 -4.78
N LEU A 151 -29.66 35.40 -3.90
CA LEU A 151 -31.04 35.89 -4.00
C LEU A 151 -31.54 36.39 -2.65
N ILE A 152 -32.18 37.57 -2.67
CA ILE A 152 -32.81 38.19 -1.52
C ILE A 152 -34.25 37.69 -1.43
N VAL A 153 -34.61 37.08 -0.31
CA VAL A 153 -35.94 37.27 0.30
C VAL A 153 -35.72 37.51 1.79
N LYS A 154 -36.27 38.60 2.29
CA LYS A 154 -36.39 38.92 3.72
C LYS A 154 -37.82 38.59 4.13
N ASP A 155 -38.00 37.87 5.24
CA ASP A 155 -39.06 38.25 6.16
C ASP A 155 -38.70 37.88 7.61
N GLU A 156 -39.41 38.49 8.55
CA GLU A 156 -39.09 38.54 9.97
C GLU A 156 -39.88 37.49 10.79
N PHE A 157 -39.37 37.09 11.96
CA PHE A 157 -40.14 37.18 13.20
C PHE A 157 -39.23 37.12 14.44
N ASP A 158 -39.64 37.83 15.48
CA ASP A 158 -38.88 38.21 16.68
C ASP A 158 -39.28 37.37 17.91
N TYR A 159 -38.40 37.20 18.92
CA TYR A 159 -38.80 37.29 20.33
C TYR A 159 -37.62 37.46 21.34
N ASP A 160 -37.90 38.21 22.41
CA ASP A 160 -36.97 38.84 23.38
C ASP A 160 -37.31 38.38 24.84
N ASN A 161 -36.49 38.42 25.91
CA ASN A 161 -35.15 38.99 26.17
C ASN A 161 -34.30 38.06 27.13
N PRO A 162 -33.65 38.40 28.29
CA PRO A 162 -32.42 37.67 28.69
C PRO A 162 -32.34 37.20 30.18
N GLN A 163 -31.14 36.74 30.60
CA GLN A 163 -30.56 36.82 31.97
C GLN A 163 -31.28 36.07 33.13
N SER A 164 -30.60 35.37 34.06
CA SER A 164 -29.51 35.85 34.95
C SER A 164 -29.09 34.75 35.97
N HIS A 165 -28.00 35.00 36.72
CA HIS A 165 -27.61 34.35 38.00
C HIS A 165 -27.23 32.84 38.00
N SER A 166 -26.45 32.31 38.96
CA SER A 166 -25.26 32.82 39.68
C SER A 166 -24.59 31.70 40.51
N SER A 167 -23.26 31.67 40.57
CA SER A 167 -22.39 31.21 41.68
C SER A 167 -22.78 30.00 42.56
N SER A 168 -21.90 29.01 42.64
CA SER A 168 -21.36 28.53 43.95
C SER A 168 -20.12 27.66 43.76
N GLU A 169 -19.16 27.79 44.69
CA GLU A 169 -17.98 26.93 44.80
C GLU A 169 -18.31 25.64 45.56
N ASN A 170 -17.47 24.61 45.41
CA ASN A 170 -17.10 23.73 46.53
C ASN A 170 -15.67 23.21 46.35
N HIS A 171 -14.97 23.03 47.47
CA HIS A 171 -13.54 22.73 47.56
C HIS A 171 -13.31 21.35 48.23
N LEU A 172 -12.05 20.98 48.49
CA LEU A 172 -11.57 19.75 49.17
C LEU A 172 -11.55 18.48 48.27
N GLN A 173 -10.56 17.59 48.35
CA GLN A 173 -9.27 17.63 49.05
C GLN A 173 -8.22 16.71 48.40
N THR A 174 -6.93 16.96 48.68
CA THR A 174 -5.79 16.17 48.18
C THR A 174 -5.50 14.95 49.07
N ILE A 175 -5.08 13.83 48.48
CA ILE A 175 -4.40 12.73 49.19
C ILE A 175 -3.09 12.38 48.45
N GLN A 176 -1.99 12.30 49.20
CA GLN A 176 -0.68 11.79 48.77
C GLN A 176 -0.37 10.50 49.53
N HIS A 177 0.47 9.62 48.98
CA HIS A 177 1.01 8.45 49.69
C HIS A 177 2.56 8.39 49.58
N PRO A 178 3.27 7.94 50.64
CA PRO A 178 4.73 8.07 50.76
C PRO A 178 5.54 6.84 50.28
N PRO A 179 6.87 6.97 50.12
CA PRO A 179 7.77 5.88 49.71
C PRO A 179 8.40 5.09 50.88
N SER A 180 8.77 3.82 50.64
CA SER A 180 9.47 2.91 51.57
C SER A 180 10.60 2.11 50.89
N ARG A 181 11.54 1.57 51.70
CA ARG A 181 12.85 0.98 51.30
C ARG A 181 13.27 -0.08 52.39
N PRO A 182 14.38 -0.85 52.30
CA PRO A 182 14.78 -1.93 51.35
C PRO A 182 15.21 -3.26 52.07
N VAL A 183 15.89 -4.19 51.35
CA VAL A 183 16.71 -5.36 51.86
C VAL A 183 15.90 -6.59 52.35
N PRO A 184 16.40 -7.87 52.32
CA PRO A 184 17.64 -8.48 51.75
C PRO A 184 17.41 -9.20 50.40
N GLN A 185 18.37 -9.55 49.54
CA GLN A 185 19.72 -10.17 49.66
C GLN A 185 19.70 -11.72 49.75
N GLU A 186 20.10 -12.36 48.64
CA GLU A 186 20.41 -13.80 48.48
C GLU A 186 21.68 -13.89 47.58
N GLN A 187 22.55 -14.88 47.79
CA GLN A 187 23.84 -15.01 47.08
C GLN A 187 24.10 -16.44 46.59
N PHE A 188 24.17 -16.69 45.29
CA PHE A 188 24.88 -17.83 44.64
C PHE A 188 24.94 -17.59 43.12
N SER A 189 25.88 -18.08 42.30
CA SER A 189 27.35 -18.27 42.42
C SER A 189 27.90 -18.64 41.04
N ASN A 190 28.91 -17.94 40.52
CA ASN A 190 29.68 -18.36 39.32
C ASN A 190 30.84 -19.29 39.74
N PRO A 191 31.18 -20.31 38.93
CA PRO A 191 32.39 -20.25 38.07
C PRO A 191 32.30 -21.14 36.79
N PRO A 192 33.36 -21.28 35.96
CA PRO A 192 34.35 -20.29 35.48
C PRO A 192 34.48 -20.24 33.93
N LEU A 193 35.29 -19.30 33.43
CA LEU A 193 35.78 -19.27 32.04
C LEU A 193 37.14 -19.99 31.90
N LEU A 194 37.39 -20.66 30.77
CA LEU A 194 38.73 -20.93 30.18
C LEU A 194 38.61 -21.04 28.63
N PRO A 195 39.73 -20.95 27.86
CA PRO A 195 39.74 -20.24 26.57
C PRO A 195 39.86 -21.13 25.31
N PRO A 196 39.71 -20.53 24.11
CA PRO A 196 40.28 -21.06 22.86
C PRO A 196 41.76 -20.67 22.70
N SER A 197 42.56 -21.54 22.07
CA SER A 197 43.93 -21.27 21.62
C SER A 197 44.03 -21.15 20.09
N GLU A 198 45.13 -20.60 19.60
CA GLU A 198 45.37 -20.21 18.19
C GLU A 198 45.60 -21.41 17.24
N GLY A 199 45.47 -21.21 15.92
CA GLY A 199 46.04 -22.17 14.94
C GLY A 199 45.47 -22.22 13.51
N SER A 200 45.99 -21.37 12.62
CA SER A 200 46.41 -21.69 11.23
C SER A 200 45.55 -22.55 10.28
N SER A 201 44.94 -21.86 9.29
CA SER A 201 45.05 -22.12 7.83
C SER A 201 45.16 -23.54 7.24
N SER A 202 44.15 -23.97 6.47
CA SER A 202 44.27 -24.52 5.08
C SER A 202 42.83 -24.75 4.53
N ALA A 203 42.42 -24.18 3.38
CA ALA A 203 42.83 -24.37 1.98
C ALA A 203 42.11 -25.55 1.29
N SER A 204 41.50 -25.29 0.13
CA SER A 204 40.47 -26.14 -0.48
C SER A 204 41.01 -27.22 -1.43
N SER A 205 40.54 -28.46 -1.26
CA SER A 205 40.25 -29.37 -2.39
C SER A 205 38.90 -28.98 -3.02
N SER A 206 38.52 -29.29 -4.26
CA SER A 206 39.09 -30.09 -5.37
C SER A 206 38.32 -29.68 -6.64
N ALA A 207 38.68 -29.99 -7.90
CA ALA A 207 39.90 -30.55 -8.51
C ALA A 207 39.91 -30.12 -10.00
N PHE A 208 41.01 -30.38 -10.72
CA PHE A 208 41.16 -29.99 -12.13
C PHE A 208 40.40 -30.87 -13.12
N SER A 209 40.09 -30.29 -14.28
CA SER A 209 40.14 -30.98 -15.57
C SER A 209 40.73 -30.00 -16.59
N ALA A 210 41.73 -30.43 -17.35
CA ALA A 210 42.46 -29.57 -18.29
C ALA A 210 42.79 -30.35 -19.57
N ILE A 211 42.72 -29.69 -20.72
CA ILE A 211 43.29 -30.19 -21.99
C ILE A 211 43.90 -29.01 -22.77
N SER A 212 45.08 -29.24 -23.33
CA SER A 212 45.96 -28.31 -24.07
C SER A 212 45.82 -28.53 -25.59
N ALA A 213 46.48 -27.85 -26.55
CA ALA A 213 47.35 -26.65 -26.65
C ALA A 213 47.49 -26.30 -28.16
N GLY A 214 48.07 -25.14 -28.54
CA GLY A 214 48.49 -24.87 -29.93
C GLY A 214 48.72 -23.37 -30.27
N PRO A 215 49.77 -22.93 -31.01
CA PRO A 215 50.18 -21.51 -30.98
C PRO A 215 50.47 -20.78 -32.34
N SER A 216 50.40 -19.44 -32.31
CA SER A 216 51.12 -18.46 -33.19
C SER A 216 50.69 -18.34 -34.69
N ASN A 217 50.95 -17.27 -35.47
CA ASN A 217 51.61 -15.95 -35.24
C ASN A 217 50.90 -14.77 -36.02
N PRO A 218 51.57 -13.76 -36.65
CA PRO A 218 51.49 -12.32 -36.31
C PRO A 218 50.52 -11.42 -37.13
N THR A 219 50.56 -10.11 -36.85
CA THR A 219 49.70 -9.02 -37.38
C THR A 219 50.06 -8.53 -38.81
N PRO A 220 49.19 -7.73 -39.48
CA PRO A 220 49.31 -6.26 -39.35
C PRO A 220 48.00 -5.42 -39.40
N ASN A 221 47.87 -4.54 -38.41
CA ASN A 221 47.54 -3.10 -38.50
C ASN A 221 46.57 -2.54 -39.58
N TRP A 222 45.46 -1.93 -39.15
CA TRP A 222 44.83 -0.74 -39.79
C TRP A 222 44.26 0.20 -38.72
N SER A 223 44.49 1.51 -38.86
CA SER A 223 44.32 2.49 -37.79
C SER A 223 42.98 3.21 -37.81
N ARG A 224 42.32 3.36 -36.63
CA ARG A 224 41.44 4.51 -36.36
C ARG A 224 41.28 4.82 -34.87
N ASN A 225 41.54 6.09 -34.53
CA ASN A 225 40.95 6.77 -33.38
C ASN A 225 39.41 6.81 -33.55
N SER A 226 38.58 6.94 -32.50
CA SER A 226 38.89 7.18 -31.07
C SER A 226 37.65 6.92 -30.18
N SER A 227 37.89 6.75 -28.88
CA SER A 227 36.93 7.01 -27.77
C SER A 227 35.64 6.18 -27.72
N PHE A 228 35.73 4.98 -27.13
CA PHE A 228 34.58 4.34 -26.49
C PHE A 228 34.35 4.94 -25.07
N PRO A 229 33.11 5.10 -24.60
CA PRO A 229 32.84 5.34 -23.19
C PRO A 229 33.15 4.07 -22.37
N PRO A 230 33.48 4.18 -21.06
CA PRO A 230 33.74 3.02 -20.22
C PRO A 230 32.47 2.20 -20.03
N ALA A 231 32.54 0.90 -20.33
CA ALA A 231 31.42 -0.01 -20.11
C ALA A 231 31.18 -0.20 -18.60
N VAL A 232 30.00 0.24 -18.13
CA VAL A 232 29.52 -0.08 -16.79
C VAL A 232 29.24 -1.59 -16.73
N PRO A 233 29.77 -2.33 -15.75
CA PRO A 233 29.55 -3.78 -15.68
C PRO A 233 28.10 -4.08 -15.30
N GLN A 234 27.31 -4.54 -16.28
CA GLN A 234 25.86 -4.74 -16.17
C GLN A 234 25.47 -6.00 -15.36
N HIS A 235 25.79 -5.97 -14.06
CA HIS A 235 25.13 -6.78 -13.04
C HIS A 235 23.79 -6.12 -12.67
N GLN A 236 22.69 -6.83 -12.42
CA GLN A 236 22.36 -8.24 -12.61
C GLN A 236 20.82 -8.33 -12.72
N ASN A 237 20.25 -9.46 -13.15
CA ASN A 237 18.79 -9.58 -13.40
C ASN A 237 17.90 -9.62 -12.12
N GLY A 238 18.41 -9.17 -10.97
CA GLY A 238 17.78 -9.27 -9.65
C GLY A 238 16.73 -8.19 -9.36
N HIS A 239 15.85 -8.47 -8.39
CA HIS A 239 14.76 -7.58 -7.97
C HIS A 239 15.28 -6.46 -7.04
N LEU A 240 16.33 -6.72 -6.27
CA LEU A 240 17.10 -5.68 -5.58
C LEU A 240 17.97 -4.86 -6.55
N GLN A 241 17.80 -3.54 -6.52
CA GLN A 241 18.58 -2.57 -7.31
C GLN A 241 19.43 -1.68 -6.40
N HIS A 242 20.67 -1.36 -6.82
CA HIS A 242 21.68 -0.76 -5.95
C HIS A 242 22.05 0.67 -6.37
N HIS A 243 21.85 1.64 -5.48
CA HIS A 243 22.17 3.07 -5.68
C HIS A 243 23.27 3.53 -4.71
N PRO A 244 24.56 3.32 -5.04
CA PRO A 244 25.68 3.83 -4.25
C PRO A 244 25.82 5.37 -4.38
N PRO A 245 26.50 6.05 -3.45
CA PRO A 245 26.86 7.46 -3.62
C PRO A 245 27.83 7.62 -4.80
N MET A 246 27.33 8.15 -5.92
CA MET A 246 28.15 8.55 -7.06
C MET A 246 29.02 9.75 -6.68
N PRO A 247 30.36 9.71 -6.89
CA PRO A 247 31.22 10.85 -6.60
C PRO A 247 30.79 12.03 -7.48
N HIS A 248 30.56 13.17 -6.85
CA HIS A 248 30.17 14.39 -7.54
C HIS A 248 31.40 14.93 -8.27
N THR A 249 31.65 14.44 -9.49
CA THR A 249 32.68 15.02 -10.35
C THR A 249 32.35 16.50 -10.57
N GLY A 250 33.33 17.38 -10.30
CA GLY A 250 33.17 18.84 -10.35
C GLY A 250 32.93 19.41 -11.76
N HIS A 251 32.42 18.59 -12.69
CA HIS A 251 31.83 19.05 -13.92
C HIS A 251 30.56 19.80 -13.57
N TYR A 252 30.74 21.11 -13.46
CA TYR A 252 29.70 22.12 -13.61
C TYR A 252 29.11 21.93 -15.02
N TRP A 253 28.23 20.94 -15.17
CA TRP A 253 27.23 20.97 -16.24
C TRP A 253 26.60 22.35 -16.15
N PRO A 254 26.64 23.18 -17.20
CA PRO A 254 25.85 24.39 -17.20
C PRO A 254 24.40 23.92 -17.16
N VAL A 255 23.79 24.00 -15.97
CA VAL A 255 22.33 24.00 -15.81
C VAL A 255 21.85 25.33 -16.37
N THR A 256 22.00 25.43 -17.69
CA THR A 256 21.43 26.45 -18.54
C THR A 256 19.93 26.43 -18.29
N ASN A 257 19.31 27.60 -18.26
CA ASN A 257 18.06 27.83 -17.55
C ASN A 257 16.80 27.27 -18.25
N GLU A 258 16.82 26.00 -18.67
CA GLU A 258 15.74 25.32 -19.41
C GLU A 258 14.46 25.15 -18.57
N ILE A 259 14.58 25.13 -17.24
CA ILE A 259 13.44 25.16 -16.32
C ILE A 259 12.58 26.42 -16.54
N ALA A 260 13.16 27.53 -17.00
CA ALA A 260 12.44 28.77 -17.30
C ALA A 260 11.64 28.73 -18.63
N PHE A 261 11.78 27.68 -19.44
CA PHE A 261 11.10 27.53 -20.74
C PHE A 261 10.11 26.35 -20.80
N GLN A 262 10.01 25.54 -19.73
CA GLN A 262 8.99 24.50 -19.60
C GLN A 262 7.73 25.09 -18.94
N PRO A 263 6.57 25.18 -19.63
CA PRO A 263 5.34 25.62 -18.98
C PRO A 263 4.93 24.63 -17.87
N PRO A 264 4.21 25.10 -16.82
CA PRO A 264 3.69 24.22 -15.76
C PRO A 264 2.78 23.14 -16.35
N ILE A 265 2.70 21.99 -15.68
CA ILE A 265 1.91 20.85 -16.18
C ILE A 265 0.41 21.16 -16.13
N SER A 266 -0.03 21.87 -15.10
CA SER A 266 -1.40 22.38 -14.94
C SER A 266 -1.41 23.81 -14.40
N ASN A 267 -2.41 24.59 -14.81
CA ASN A 267 -2.69 25.92 -14.28
C ASN A 267 -3.36 25.89 -12.89
N HIS A 268 -3.75 24.71 -12.38
CA HIS A 268 -4.30 24.55 -11.04
C HIS A 268 -3.31 25.07 -9.97
N PRO A 269 -3.75 25.81 -8.94
CA PRO A 269 -2.86 26.29 -7.89
C PRO A 269 -2.10 25.16 -7.18
N ALA A 270 -0.88 25.47 -6.75
CA ALA A 270 -0.06 24.56 -5.95
C ALA A 270 -0.78 24.19 -4.63
N PRO A 271 -0.61 22.96 -4.13
CA PRO A 271 -1.27 22.53 -2.90
C PRO A 271 -0.66 23.23 -1.67
N GLU A 272 -1.42 23.33 -0.57
CA GLU A 272 -0.97 23.89 0.71
C GLU A 272 0.24 23.13 1.29
N TYR A 273 0.20 21.80 1.17
CA TYR A 273 1.27 20.87 1.52
C TYR A 273 1.72 20.15 0.26
N TRP A 274 3.03 19.95 0.03
CA TRP A 274 3.50 19.25 -1.16
C TRP A 274 3.49 17.72 -1.00
N CYS A 275 3.61 17.21 0.23
CA CYS A 275 3.37 15.82 0.55
C CYS A 275 2.79 15.58 1.95
N SER A 276 2.27 14.37 2.16
CA SER A 276 1.93 13.80 3.47
C SER A 276 2.69 12.50 3.71
N ILE A 277 3.24 12.32 4.91
CA ILE A 277 4.08 11.19 5.32
C ILE A 277 3.39 10.44 6.46
N ALA A 278 3.04 9.17 6.24
CA ALA A 278 2.54 8.27 7.27
C ALA A 278 3.64 7.29 7.69
N TYR A 279 3.89 7.15 8.99
CA TYR A 279 4.87 6.22 9.56
C TYR A 279 4.22 4.91 10.01
N PHE A 280 4.91 3.80 9.77
CA PHE A 280 4.43 2.46 10.05
C PHE A 280 5.49 1.61 10.74
N GLU A 281 5.04 0.74 11.66
CA GLU A 281 5.82 -0.33 12.25
C GLU A 281 5.09 -1.65 11.94
N MET A 282 5.70 -2.51 11.12
CA MET A 282 5.04 -3.65 10.47
C MET A 282 3.81 -3.20 9.64
N ASP A 283 2.62 -3.74 9.89
CA ASP A 283 1.36 -3.37 9.23
C ASP A 283 0.55 -2.30 9.99
N VAL A 284 1.10 -1.75 11.08
CA VAL A 284 0.43 -0.79 11.98
C VAL A 284 0.95 0.63 11.74
N GLN A 285 0.05 1.59 11.46
CA GLN A 285 0.40 3.01 11.45
C GLN A 285 0.72 3.49 12.88
N VAL A 286 1.79 4.27 13.02
CA VAL A 286 2.30 4.75 14.31
C VAL A 286 2.44 6.27 14.27
N GLY A 287 1.71 6.96 15.14
CA GLY A 287 1.59 8.42 15.11
C GLY A 287 0.65 8.94 14.03
N GLU A 288 0.49 10.26 13.99
CA GLU A 288 -0.35 10.96 13.03
C GLU A 288 0.38 11.13 11.67
N THR A 289 -0.40 11.41 10.62
CA THR A 289 0.17 11.67 9.28
C THR A 289 0.78 13.06 9.23
N PHE A 290 2.10 13.13 9.07
CA PHE A 290 2.86 14.38 9.01
C PHE A 290 2.66 15.07 7.66
N LYS A 291 2.18 16.32 7.64
CA LYS A 291 1.99 17.10 6.40
C LYS A 291 3.12 18.10 6.23
N VAL A 292 3.71 18.19 5.04
CA VAL A 292 4.87 19.07 4.76
C VAL A 292 4.41 20.30 3.97
N PRO A 293 4.44 21.52 4.54
CA PRO A 293 3.98 22.72 3.86
C PRO A 293 4.74 22.99 2.56
N SER A 294 4.08 23.52 1.53
CA SER A 294 4.73 23.87 0.26
C SER A 294 5.76 25.02 0.38
N THR A 295 5.79 25.73 1.51
CA THR A 295 6.86 26.66 1.91
C THR A 295 8.13 25.96 2.41
N CYS A 296 8.05 24.66 2.73
CA CYS A 296 9.16 23.82 3.20
C CYS A 296 9.52 22.79 2.10
N PRO A 297 10.28 23.17 1.04
CA PRO A 297 10.61 22.28 -0.07
C PRO A 297 11.51 21.11 0.34
N VAL A 298 12.09 21.16 1.54
CA VAL A 298 12.92 20.11 2.14
C VAL A 298 12.25 19.65 3.43
N VAL A 299 12.22 18.34 3.66
CA VAL A 299 11.82 17.74 4.95
C VAL A 299 12.81 16.68 5.39
N THR A 300 13.14 16.66 6.67
CA THR A 300 14.00 15.63 7.29
C THR A 300 13.13 14.65 8.09
N VAL A 301 13.26 13.35 7.84
CA VAL A 301 12.58 12.29 8.59
C VAL A 301 13.63 11.45 9.31
N ASP A 302 13.65 11.49 10.64
CA ASP A 302 14.77 10.98 11.44
C ASP A 302 14.34 10.21 12.70
N GLY A 303 15.31 9.60 13.39
CA GLY A 303 15.12 8.80 14.60
C GLY A 303 15.23 9.57 15.92
N TYR A 304 15.35 10.90 15.90
CA TYR A 304 15.41 11.72 17.10
C TYR A 304 14.00 11.99 17.65
N VAL A 305 13.86 12.92 18.60
CA VAL A 305 12.69 13.03 19.51
C VAL A 305 11.98 14.39 19.50
N ASP A 306 12.37 15.30 18.62
CA ASP A 306 11.93 16.70 18.58
C ASP A 306 10.51 16.82 17.96
N PRO A 307 9.49 17.26 18.72
CA PRO A 307 8.10 17.27 18.27
C PRO A 307 7.71 18.55 17.50
N SER A 308 8.64 19.49 17.24
CA SER A 308 8.31 20.83 16.73
C SER A 308 7.69 20.84 15.31
N GLY A 309 7.95 19.80 14.52
CA GLY A 309 7.33 19.60 13.20
C GLY A 309 7.87 20.52 12.10
N GLY A 310 6.98 21.01 11.22
CA GLY A 310 7.34 21.88 10.11
C GLY A 310 8.13 21.18 9.01
N ASP A 311 9.44 21.44 8.94
CA ASP A 311 10.38 20.80 8.01
C ASP A 311 11.04 19.53 8.59
N ARG A 312 10.63 19.09 9.80
CA ARG A 312 11.23 17.94 10.47
C ARG A 312 10.20 17.00 11.10
N PHE A 313 10.28 15.72 10.73
CA PHE A 313 9.46 14.64 11.29
C PHE A 313 10.33 13.65 12.08
N CYS A 314 10.40 13.86 13.39
CA CYS A 314 11.06 12.95 14.32
C CYS A 314 10.18 11.73 14.61
N LEU A 315 10.75 10.53 14.51
CA LEU A 315 10.06 9.25 14.72
C LEU A 315 10.34 8.63 16.11
N GLY A 316 11.37 9.09 16.82
CA GLY A 316 11.91 8.48 18.04
C GLY A 316 10.97 8.55 19.25
N GLN A 317 10.25 9.66 19.40
CA GLN A 317 9.28 9.94 20.47
C GLN A 317 7.90 9.28 20.24
N LEU A 318 7.62 8.76 19.04
CA LEU A 318 6.34 8.13 18.73
C LEU A 318 6.16 6.83 19.53
N SER A 319 5.00 6.67 20.17
CA SER A 319 4.64 5.49 20.97
C SER A 319 3.82 4.47 20.17
N ASN A 320 4.04 3.18 20.42
CA ASN A 320 3.28 2.08 19.82
C ASN A 320 3.14 0.91 20.81
N VAL A 321 1.90 0.54 21.17
CA VAL A 321 1.60 -0.57 22.09
C VAL A 321 1.81 -1.98 21.48
N HIS A 322 2.09 -2.04 20.18
CA HIS A 322 2.44 -3.27 19.46
C HIS A 322 3.92 -3.32 19.05
N ARG A 323 4.73 -2.39 19.56
CA ARG A 323 6.18 -2.39 19.34
C ARG A 323 6.82 -3.62 19.96
N THR A 324 7.83 -4.15 19.28
CA THR A 324 8.60 -5.33 19.71
C THR A 324 10.09 -4.99 19.74
N GLU A 325 10.88 -5.78 20.46
CA GLU A 325 12.34 -5.60 20.57
C GLU A 325 13.05 -5.55 19.19
N ASN A 326 12.52 -6.27 18.20
CA ASN A 326 13.03 -6.22 16.81
C ASN A 326 12.76 -4.88 16.11
N ILE A 327 11.64 -4.22 16.45
CA ILE A 327 11.30 -2.89 15.96
C ILE A 327 12.14 -1.83 16.66
N GLU A 328 12.33 -1.96 17.98
CA GLU A 328 13.21 -1.08 18.77
C GLU A 328 14.65 -1.13 18.28
N ARG A 329 15.20 -2.34 18.11
CA ARG A 329 16.53 -2.56 17.51
C ARG A 329 16.64 -1.96 16.11
N ALA A 330 15.58 -1.96 15.30
CA ALA A 330 15.61 -1.31 13.98
C ALA A 330 15.59 0.22 14.10
N ARG A 331 14.74 0.78 14.97
CA ARG A 331 14.61 2.23 15.19
C ARG A 331 15.91 2.90 15.63
N LEU A 332 16.72 2.22 16.46
CA LEU A 332 18.07 2.69 16.85
C LEU A 332 18.98 3.00 15.64
N HIS A 333 18.79 2.30 14.52
CA HIS A 333 19.62 2.45 13.31
C HIS A 333 19.01 3.40 12.27
N ILE A 334 17.88 4.06 12.56
CA ILE A 334 17.38 5.17 11.73
C ILE A 334 18.37 6.34 11.82
N GLY A 335 18.75 6.74 13.04
CA GLY A 335 19.70 7.83 13.28
C GLY A 335 19.23 9.13 12.63
N LYS A 336 20.09 9.75 11.82
CA LYS A 336 19.76 10.95 11.01
C LYS A 336 18.75 10.70 9.88
N GLY A 337 18.38 9.44 9.62
CA GLY A 337 17.33 9.04 8.70
C GLY A 337 17.55 9.49 7.25
N VAL A 338 16.61 10.26 6.72
CA VAL A 338 16.59 10.73 5.33
C VAL A 338 16.14 12.18 5.24
N GLN A 339 16.50 12.82 4.13
CA GLN A 339 15.95 14.10 3.73
C GLN A 339 15.27 13.93 2.37
N LEU A 340 14.00 14.37 2.27
CA LEU A 340 13.24 14.44 1.04
C LEU A 340 13.28 15.88 0.54
N GLU A 341 13.51 16.08 -0.76
CA GLU A 341 13.66 17.40 -1.36
C GLU A 341 12.80 17.50 -2.63
N CYS A 342 11.83 18.43 -2.60
CA CYS A 342 10.96 18.77 -3.71
C CYS A 342 11.62 19.85 -4.59
N LYS A 343 11.62 19.66 -5.91
CA LYS A 343 12.20 20.57 -6.90
C LYS A 343 11.22 20.91 -8.01
N GLY A 344 11.28 22.17 -8.45
CA GLY A 344 10.41 22.69 -9.50
C GLY A 344 8.94 22.57 -9.09
N GLU A 345 8.12 21.97 -9.95
CA GLU A 345 6.69 21.79 -9.72
C GLU A 345 6.36 20.57 -8.82
N GLY A 346 7.29 19.63 -8.63
CA GLY A 346 7.04 18.43 -7.82
C GLY A 346 7.96 17.23 -8.05
N ASP A 347 9.17 17.43 -8.57
CA ASP A 347 10.17 16.35 -8.68
C ASP A 347 10.78 16.06 -7.29
N VAL A 348 10.88 14.78 -6.90
CA VAL A 348 11.35 14.43 -5.54
C VAL A 348 12.72 13.76 -5.58
N TRP A 349 13.60 14.22 -4.72
CA TRP A 349 14.93 13.68 -4.46
C TRP A 349 15.02 13.12 -3.03
N VAL A 350 15.83 12.09 -2.84
CA VAL A 350 16.12 11.50 -1.53
C VAL A 350 17.61 11.59 -1.25
N ARG A 351 17.98 12.15 -0.09
CA ARG A 351 19.32 12.08 0.50
C ARG A 351 19.31 11.12 1.67
N CYS A 352 20.14 10.09 1.63
CA CYS A 352 20.33 9.20 2.77
C CYS A 352 21.32 9.83 3.77
N LEU A 353 20.82 10.27 4.93
CA LEU A 353 21.62 10.88 6.00
C LEU A 353 22.02 9.87 7.09
N SER A 354 21.29 8.77 7.19
CA SER A 354 21.57 7.64 8.06
C SER A 354 22.86 6.92 7.65
N ASP A 355 23.55 6.36 8.64
CA ASP A 355 24.68 5.44 8.44
C ASP A 355 24.22 4.07 7.90
N HIS A 356 22.90 3.85 7.79
CA HIS A 356 22.28 2.64 7.23
C HIS A 356 21.53 2.93 5.92
N ALA A 357 21.62 1.99 4.97
CA ALA A 357 20.89 2.06 3.71
C ALA A 357 19.35 2.04 3.92
N VAL A 358 18.65 2.74 3.04
CA VAL A 358 17.18 2.75 2.97
C VAL A 358 16.70 2.09 1.67
N PHE A 359 15.48 1.57 1.68
CA PHE A 359 14.94 0.72 0.62
C PHE A 359 13.65 1.33 0.09
N VAL A 360 13.61 1.71 -1.19
CA VAL A 360 12.55 2.52 -1.80
C VAL A 360 11.76 1.74 -2.85
N GLN A 361 10.44 1.87 -2.81
CA GLN A 361 9.54 1.55 -3.91
C GLN A 361 9.27 2.83 -4.70
N SER A 362 9.57 2.82 -6.01
CA SER A 362 9.26 3.94 -6.90
C SER A 362 9.17 3.48 -8.36
N TYR A 363 8.00 3.72 -8.96
CA TYR A 363 7.74 3.49 -10.39
C TYR A 363 8.68 4.26 -11.32
N TYR A 364 9.17 5.42 -10.89
CA TYR A 364 10.20 6.17 -11.61
C TYR A 364 11.50 5.35 -11.65
N LEU A 365 11.99 4.89 -10.50
CA LEU A 365 13.23 4.11 -10.42
C LEU A 365 13.11 2.73 -11.07
N ASP A 366 11.95 2.08 -11.00
CA ASP A 366 11.67 0.83 -11.72
C ASP A 366 11.92 1.05 -13.22
N ARG A 367 11.35 2.12 -13.77
CA ARG A 367 11.41 2.46 -15.20
C ARG A 367 12.82 2.84 -15.66
N GLU A 368 13.53 3.67 -14.90
CA GLU A 368 14.92 4.04 -15.23
C GLU A 368 15.88 2.84 -15.10
N ALA A 369 15.53 1.82 -14.29
CA ALA A 369 16.23 0.53 -14.20
C ALA A 369 15.77 -0.52 -15.23
N GLY A 370 14.81 -0.20 -16.10
CA GLY A 370 14.25 -1.13 -17.10
C GLY A 370 13.44 -2.29 -16.51
N ARG A 371 12.92 -2.14 -15.28
CA ARG A 371 12.10 -3.14 -14.57
C ARG A 371 10.62 -2.95 -14.87
N ALA A 372 9.82 -3.98 -14.56
CA ALA A 372 8.37 -3.85 -14.61
C ALA A 372 7.86 -2.96 -13.44
N PRO A 373 6.76 -2.20 -13.63
CA PRO A 373 6.19 -1.34 -12.58
C PRO A 373 5.93 -2.07 -11.26
N GLY A 374 6.65 -1.70 -10.20
CA GLY A 374 6.57 -2.30 -8.86
C GLY A 374 7.37 -3.59 -8.66
N ASP A 375 8.14 -4.06 -9.65
CA ASP A 375 9.00 -5.26 -9.60
C ASP A 375 10.49 -4.93 -9.34
N ALA A 376 10.75 -3.95 -8.48
CA ALA A 376 12.05 -3.78 -7.85
C ALA A 376 11.97 -3.13 -6.46
N VAL A 377 13.08 -3.27 -5.72
CA VAL A 377 13.34 -2.56 -4.47
C VAL A 377 14.67 -1.83 -4.60
N HIS A 378 14.66 -0.51 -4.49
CA HIS A 378 15.81 0.33 -4.73
C HIS A 378 16.54 0.66 -3.43
N LYS A 379 17.71 0.05 -3.22
CA LYS A 379 18.56 0.26 -2.06
C LYS A 379 19.42 1.51 -2.26
N ILE A 380 19.04 2.59 -1.58
CA ILE A 380 19.80 3.84 -1.50
C ILE A 380 20.81 3.71 -0.36
N TYR A 381 22.09 3.87 -0.68
CA TYR A 381 23.19 3.74 0.29
C TYR A 381 23.39 5.03 1.11
N PRO A 382 24.03 4.96 2.30
CA PRO A 382 24.44 6.14 3.07
C PRO A 382 25.15 7.19 2.21
N SER A 383 24.86 8.46 2.47
CA SER A 383 25.33 9.63 1.71
C SER A 383 24.92 9.70 0.23
N ALA A 384 24.20 8.71 -0.31
CA ALA A 384 23.68 8.79 -1.68
C ALA A 384 22.55 9.82 -1.77
N TYR A 385 22.46 10.47 -2.94
CA TYR A 385 21.50 11.51 -3.26
C TYR A 385 21.00 11.30 -4.69
N ILE A 386 19.74 10.90 -4.84
CA ILE A 386 19.16 10.51 -6.13
C ILE A 386 17.75 11.09 -6.33
N LYS A 387 17.36 11.29 -7.59
CA LYS A 387 15.97 11.54 -7.97
C LYS A 387 15.18 10.24 -7.78
N VAL A 388 14.03 10.31 -7.12
CA VAL A 388 13.14 9.16 -6.89
C VAL A 388 11.77 9.34 -7.52
N PHE A 389 11.45 10.52 -8.05
CA PHE A 389 10.17 10.83 -8.68
C PHE A 389 10.33 11.96 -9.71
N ASP A 390 9.58 11.88 -10.81
CA ASP A 390 9.51 12.88 -11.87
C ASP A 390 8.05 13.19 -12.20
N LEU A 391 7.62 14.45 -12.01
CA LEU A 391 6.21 14.82 -12.12
C LEU A 391 5.72 14.77 -13.58
N ARG A 392 6.57 15.12 -14.55
CA ARG A 392 6.26 15.10 -16.00
C ARG A 392 6.23 13.68 -16.56
N GLN A 393 6.99 12.76 -15.98
CA GLN A 393 6.92 11.33 -16.25
C GLN A 393 5.63 10.74 -15.67
N CYS A 394 5.35 11.04 -14.40
CA CYS A 394 4.18 10.53 -13.69
C CYS A 394 2.87 10.95 -14.37
N HIS A 395 2.70 12.23 -14.69
CA HIS A 395 1.51 12.73 -15.39
C HIS A 395 1.28 12.06 -16.75
N ARG A 396 2.31 11.93 -17.59
CA ARG A 396 2.20 11.20 -18.87
C ARG A 396 1.83 9.74 -18.68
N GLN A 397 2.32 9.10 -17.61
CA GLN A 397 1.96 7.72 -17.29
C GLN A 397 0.51 7.59 -16.80
N MET A 398 0.01 8.54 -16.00
CA MET A 398 -1.42 8.61 -15.64
C MET A 398 -2.29 8.72 -16.89
N GLN A 399 -2.01 9.69 -17.76
CA GLN A 399 -2.76 9.91 -19.01
C GLN A 399 -2.78 8.65 -19.89
N GLN A 400 -1.62 8.01 -20.07
CA GLN A 400 -1.52 6.79 -20.87
C GLN A 400 -2.28 5.61 -20.25
N GLN A 401 -2.16 5.39 -18.94
CA GLN A 401 -2.86 4.30 -18.26
C GLN A 401 -4.38 4.53 -18.20
N ALA A 402 -4.81 5.77 -17.99
CA ALA A 402 -6.21 6.20 -18.06
C ALA A 402 -6.83 5.92 -19.44
N ALA A 403 -6.18 6.36 -20.52
CA ALA A 403 -6.65 6.12 -21.88
C ALA A 403 -6.68 4.62 -22.24
N THR A 404 -5.68 3.85 -21.79
CA THR A 404 -5.68 2.38 -21.96
C THR A 404 -6.82 1.70 -21.20
N ALA A 405 -7.13 2.15 -19.97
CA ALA A 405 -8.23 1.63 -19.18
C ALA A 405 -9.60 1.89 -19.84
N GLN A 406 -9.81 3.11 -20.34
CA GLN A 406 -11.00 3.49 -21.10
C GLN A 406 -11.17 2.64 -22.36
N ALA A 407 -10.10 2.49 -23.16
CA ALA A 407 -10.13 1.68 -24.37
C ALA A 407 -10.44 0.21 -24.09
N ALA A 408 -9.91 -0.35 -22.99
CA ALA A 408 -10.23 -1.72 -22.56
C ALA A 408 -11.70 -1.86 -22.13
N ALA A 409 -12.22 -0.92 -21.34
CA ALA A 409 -13.63 -0.93 -20.91
C ALA A 409 -14.60 -0.78 -22.08
N ALA A 410 -14.32 0.13 -23.03
CA ALA A 410 -15.10 0.31 -24.25
C ALA A 410 -15.09 -0.94 -25.14
N ALA A 411 -13.92 -1.58 -25.31
CA ALA A 411 -13.81 -2.84 -26.06
C ALA A 411 -14.59 -3.98 -25.40
N GLN A 412 -14.62 -4.06 -24.06
CA GLN A 412 -15.45 -5.02 -23.34
C GLN A 412 -16.96 -4.75 -23.53
N ALA A 413 -17.39 -3.49 -23.43
CA ALA A 413 -18.78 -3.11 -23.67
C ALA A 413 -19.24 -3.46 -25.09
N ALA A 414 -18.43 -3.14 -26.11
CA ALA A 414 -18.71 -3.48 -27.50
C ALA A 414 -18.76 -5.01 -27.74
N ALA A 415 -17.88 -5.78 -27.09
CA ALA A 415 -17.89 -7.24 -27.18
C ALA A 415 -19.15 -7.87 -26.54
N VAL A 416 -19.68 -7.28 -25.47
CA VAL A 416 -20.96 -7.70 -24.85
C VAL A 416 -22.16 -7.27 -25.70
N ALA A 417 -22.10 -6.11 -26.37
CA ALA A 417 -23.13 -5.63 -27.30
C ALA A 417 -23.15 -6.40 -28.65
N GLY A 418 -22.19 -7.30 -28.89
CA GLY A 418 -22.17 -8.19 -30.06
C GLY A 418 -21.86 -7.53 -31.41
N ASN A 419 -21.59 -6.23 -31.44
CA ASN A 419 -21.48 -5.44 -32.67
C ASN A 419 -20.02 -5.35 -33.17
N ILE A 420 -19.56 -6.37 -33.89
CA ILE A 420 -18.27 -6.36 -34.59
C ILE A 420 -18.49 -5.93 -36.06
N PRO A 421 -17.96 -4.78 -36.52
CA PRO A 421 -18.08 -4.35 -37.91
C PRO A 421 -17.22 -5.24 -38.83
N GLY A 422 -17.84 -6.21 -39.50
CA GLY A 422 -17.15 -7.08 -40.45
C GLY A 422 -18.11 -7.80 -41.42
N PRO A 423 -17.77 -7.90 -42.72
CA PRO A 423 -18.60 -8.58 -43.72
C PRO A 423 -18.48 -10.11 -43.61
N GLY A 424 -18.99 -10.66 -42.51
CA GLY A 424 -18.89 -12.09 -42.19
C GLY A 424 -19.80 -12.54 -41.05
N SER A 425 -20.87 -11.79 -40.73
CA SER A 425 -21.80 -12.14 -39.65
C SER A 425 -22.63 -13.38 -40.01
N VAL A 426 -22.18 -14.53 -39.52
CA VAL A 426 -22.98 -15.75 -39.36
C VAL A 426 -23.15 -16.02 -37.88
N GLY A 427 -24.40 -16.14 -37.42
CA GLY A 427 -24.71 -16.28 -36.00
C GLY A 427 -24.06 -17.54 -35.41
N GLY A 428 -23.18 -17.37 -34.42
CA GLY A 428 -22.41 -18.45 -33.82
C GLY A 428 -21.98 -18.12 -32.40
N ILE A 429 -22.11 -19.09 -31.49
CA ILE A 429 -21.79 -18.95 -30.07
C ILE A 429 -20.26 -19.06 -29.91
N ALA A 430 -19.55 -17.94 -30.12
CA ALA A 430 -18.11 -17.89 -29.93
C ALA A 430 -17.75 -17.97 -28.43
N PRO A 431 -16.94 -18.95 -27.99
CA PRO A 431 -16.52 -19.03 -26.59
C PRO A 431 -15.48 -17.93 -26.30
N ALA A 432 -15.86 -16.94 -25.50
CA ALA A 432 -15.02 -15.80 -25.11
C ALA A 432 -13.88 -16.20 -24.14
N ILE A 433 -12.93 -16.99 -24.62
CA ILE A 433 -11.75 -17.43 -23.87
C ILE A 433 -10.62 -16.41 -24.04
N SER A 434 -10.27 -15.76 -22.93
CA SER A 434 -9.01 -15.03 -22.71
C SER A 434 -8.74 -13.76 -23.56
N LEU A 435 -9.40 -12.67 -23.19
CA LEU A 435 -8.86 -11.29 -23.28
C LEU A 435 -8.65 -10.68 -21.87
N SER A 436 -8.16 -11.51 -20.95
CA SER A 436 -8.09 -11.25 -19.51
C SER A 436 -6.77 -10.58 -19.08
N ALA A 437 -6.45 -9.39 -19.61
CA ALA A 437 -5.19 -8.70 -19.28
C ALA A 437 -5.24 -7.17 -19.16
N ALA A 438 -6.19 -6.47 -19.79
CA ALA A 438 -6.14 -5.00 -19.95
C ALA A 438 -7.19 -4.20 -19.15
N ALA A 439 -8.24 -4.85 -18.63
CA ALA A 439 -9.37 -4.18 -17.98
C ALA A 439 -9.18 -3.91 -16.47
N GLY A 440 -7.96 -4.09 -15.95
CA GLY A 440 -7.69 -4.14 -14.50
C GLY A 440 -7.15 -2.85 -13.87
N ILE A 441 -7.01 -1.76 -14.63
CA ILE A 441 -6.42 -0.51 -14.11
C ILE A 441 -7.48 0.24 -13.28
N GLY A 442 -7.44 0.07 -11.96
CA GLY A 442 -8.29 0.83 -11.05
C GLY A 442 -7.77 2.25 -10.79
N VAL A 443 -8.63 3.10 -10.22
CA VAL A 443 -8.21 4.41 -9.66
C VAL A 443 -7.09 4.23 -8.63
N ASP A 444 -7.13 3.14 -7.86
CA ASP A 444 -6.07 2.76 -6.92
C ASP A 444 -4.71 2.54 -7.58
N ASP A 445 -4.65 2.01 -8.79
CA ASP A 445 -3.37 1.72 -9.47
C ASP A 445 -2.76 2.97 -10.09
N LEU A 446 -3.59 3.89 -10.58
CA LEU A 446 -3.16 5.25 -10.92
C LEU A 446 -2.68 6.02 -9.68
N ARG A 447 -3.38 5.86 -8.54
CA ARG A 447 -3.00 6.47 -7.24
C ARG A 447 -1.63 5.98 -6.78
N ARG A 448 -1.25 4.71 -7.03
CA ARG A 448 0.09 4.18 -6.69
C ARG A 448 1.22 4.97 -7.35
N LEU A 449 1.01 5.54 -8.54
CA LEU A 449 2.01 6.39 -9.22
C LEU A 449 2.33 7.66 -8.40
N CYS A 450 1.38 8.13 -7.59
CA CYS A 450 1.51 9.32 -6.75
C CYS A 450 2.10 9.03 -5.35
N ILE A 451 2.52 7.79 -5.09
CA ILE A 451 2.95 7.32 -3.77
C ILE A 451 4.37 6.76 -3.85
N LEU A 452 5.24 7.25 -2.96
CA LEU A 452 6.53 6.64 -2.68
C LEU A 452 6.44 5.86 -1.36
N ARG A 453 7.18 4.75 -1.25
CA ARG A 453 7.35 4.04 0.04
C ARG A 453 8.81 3.78 0.33
N MET A 454 9.19 3.88 1.59
CA MET A 454 10.58 3.72 2.01
C MET A 454 10.71 3.00 3.36
N SER A 455 11.44 1.90 3.39
CA SER A 455 11.83 1.22 4.63
C SER A 455 13.21 1.63 5.09
N PHE A 456 13.36 1.86 6.39
CA PHE A 456 14.65 2.13 7.01
C PHE A 456 15.32 0.82 7.41
N VAL A 457 16.64 0.72 7.21
CA VAL A 457 17.53 -0.34 7.73
C VAL A 457 17.32 -1.75 7.11
N LYS A 458 16.10 -2.15 6.73
CA LYS A 458 15.76 -3.53 6.30
C LYS A 458 14.97 -3.57 4.99
N GLY A 459 15.55 -4.14 3.94
CA GLY A 459 14.86 -4.40 2.67
C GLY A 459 13.82 -5.52 2.74
N TRP A 460 13.00 -5.61 1.70
CA TRP A 460 12.00 -6.65 1.43
C TRP A 460 12.10 -7.09 -0.05
N GLY A 461 11.33 -8.11 -0.44
CA GLY A 461 11.34 -8.70 -1.78
C GLY A 461 11.98 -10.11 -1.80
N PRO A 462 12.12 -10.74 -2.98
CA PRO A 462 12.61 -12.12 -3.10
C PRO A 462 14.01 -12.34 -2.52
N ASP A 463 14.87 -11.31 -2.59
CA ASP A 463 16.24 -11.30 -2.05
C ASP A 463 16.30 -11.17 -0.50
N TYR A 464 15.15 -11.16 0.17
CA TYR A 464 15.01 -10.93 1.62
C TYR A 464 14.04 -11.91 2.29
N PRO A 465 14.17 -12.15 3.62
CA PRO A 465 13.21 -12.95 4.39
C PRO A 465 11.86 -12.25 4.65
N ARG A 466 11.62 -11.08 4.04
CA ARG A 466 10.39 -10.29 4.12
C ARG A 466 9.88 -10.08 2.71
N GLN A 467 8.65 -10.47 2.41
CA GLN A 467 8.11 -10.38 1.05
C GLN A 467 7.49 -9.01 0.76
N SER A 468 6.85 -8.40 1.76
CA SER A 468 6.25 -7.06 1.69
C SER A 468 6.98 -6.03 2.54
N ILE A 469 6.88 -4.74 2.16
CA ILE A 469 7.31 -3.62 3.02
C ILE A 469 6.55 -3.61 4.37
N LYS A 470 5.31 -4.12 4.41
CA LYS A 470 4.50 -4.28 5.64
C LYS A 470 5.08 -5.32 6.62
N GLU A 471 6.08 -6.09 6.21
CA GLU A 471 6.84 -6.99 7.09
C GLU A 471 8.15 -6.34 7.59
N THR A 472 8.42 -5.09 7.22
CA THR A 472 9.61 -4.35 7.69
C THR A 472 9.31 -3.63 9.01
N PRO A 473 10.30 -3.54 9.93
CA PRO A 473 10.05 -3.07 11.29
C PRO A 473 9.70 -1.59 11.38
N CYS A 474 10.14 -0.76 10.43
CA CYS A 474 9.93 0.68 10.44
C CYS A 474 10.03 1.26 9.01
N TRP A 475 8.94 1.82 8.50
CA TRP A 475 8.85 2.35 7.13
C TRP A 475 7.90 3.54 7.04
N ILE A 476 7.96 4.30 5.95
CA ILE A 476 7.06 5.43 5.65
C ILE A 476 6.38 5.28 4.29
N GLU A 477 5.14 5.77 4.20
CA GLU A 477 4.41 6.01 2.96
C GLU A 477 4.29 7.52 2.73
N ILE A 478 4.64 7.99 1.54
CA ILE A 478 4.71 9.41 1.17
C ILE A 478 3.73 9.63 0.01
N HIS A 479 2.68 10.41 0.26
CA HIS A 479 1.68 10.82 -0.74
C HIS A 479 2.08 12.16 -1.35
N LEU A 480 2.27 12.23 -2.68
CA LEU A 480 2.72 13.44 -3.38
C LEU A 480 1.51 14.25 -3.87
N HIS A 481 1.23 15.39 -3.25
CA HIS A 481 -0.04 16.10 -3.43
C HIS A 481 -0.21 16.72 -4.82
N ARG A 482 0.86 17.26 -5.42
CA ARG A 482 0.78 17.78 -6.81
C ARG A 482 0.52 16.66 -7.83
N ALA A 483 1.05 15.46 -7.60
CA ALA A 483 0.73 14.30 -8.43
C ALA A 483 -0.73 13.87 -8.25
N LEU A 484 -1.25 13.88 -7.00
CA LEU A 484 -2.67 13.58 -6.73
C LEU A 484 -3.63 14.62 -7.33
N GLN A 485 -3.27 15.90 -7.39
CA GLN A 485 -4.03 16.93 -8.12
C GLN A 485 -4.11 16.60 -9.62
N LEU A 486 -2.97 16.31 -10.25
CA LEU A 486 -2.92 15.96 -11.68
C LEU A 486 -3.67 14.65 -11.99
N LEU A 487 -3.68 13.70 -11.04
CA LEU A 487 -4.49 12.49 -11.15
C LEU A 487 -5.99 12.82 -11.11
N ASP A 488 -6.42 13.70 -10.19
CA ASP A 488 -7.81 14.14 -10.07
C ASP A 488 -8.28 14.87 -11.34
N GLU A 489 -7.43 15.74 -11.92
CA GLU A 489 -7.69 16.35 -13.24
C GLU A 489 -7.86 15.29 -14.34
N VAL A 490 -6.95 14.31 -14.44
CA VAL A 490 -7.03 13.22 -15.43
C VAL A 490 -8.32 12.40 -15.26
N LEU A 491 -8.72 12.12 -14.02
CA LEU A 491 -9.96 11.39 -13.73
C LEU A 491 -11.21 12.19 -14.09
N HIS A 492 -11.24 13.50 -13.84
CA HIS A 492 -12.34 14.36 -14.27
C HIS A 492 -12.42 14.56 -15.80
N THR A 493 -11.31 14.39 -16.53
CA THR A 493 -11.33 14.37 -18.01
C THR A 493 -11.79 13.04 -18.62
N MET A 494 -12.08 12.01 -17.81
CA MET A 494 -12.70 10.79 -18.33
C MET A 494 -14.13 11.07 -18.80
N PRO A 495 -14.57 10.52 -19.97
CA PRO A 495 -15.97 10.58 -20.35
C PRO A 495 -16.85 9.97 -19.26
N ILE A 496 -17.84 10.74 -18.79
CA ILE A 496 -18.93 10.19 -17.98
C ILE A 496 -19.61 9.10 -18.82
N ALA A 497 -19.90 7.97 -18.20
CA ALA A 497 -20.55 6.84 -18.87
C ALA A 497 -22.05 7.12 -19.09
N ASP A 498 -22.34 8.02 -20.04
CA ASP A 498 -23.69 8.20 -20.57
C ASP A 498 -24.18 6.84 -21.10
N PRO A 499 -25.36 6.36 -20.66
CA PRO A 499 -25.89 5.08 -21.10
C PRO A 499 -26.36 5.19 -22.56
N GLN A 500 -25.50 4.79 -23.50
CA GLN A 500 -25.92 4.66 -24.89
C GLN A 500 -27.05 3.63 -24.98
N PRO A 501 -28.18 3.96 -25.65
CA PRO A 501 -29.21 2.98 -25.95
C PRO A 501 -28.63 1.91 -26.89
N LEU A 502 -28.99 0.65 -26.63
CA LEU A 502 -28.70 -0.48 -27.51
C LEU A 502 -29.86 -0.62 -28.51
N ASP A 503 -29.85 0.25 -29.53
CA ASP A 503 -30.76 0.23 -30.69
C ASP A 503 -30.18 -0.60 -31.85
#